data_AF-X1W2I1-F1
#
_entry.id   AF-X1W2I1-F1
#
_cell.length_a   1.000
_cell.length_b   1.000
_cell.length_c   1.000
_cell.angle_alpha   90.00
_cell.angle_beta   90.00
_cell.angle_gamma   90.00
#
_symmetry.space_group_name_H-M   'P 1'
#
loop_
_entity.id
_entity.type
_entity.pdbx_description
1 polymer ?
#
loop_
_entity_poly.entity_id
_entity_poly.type
_entity_poly.pdbx_seq_one_letter_code
_entity_poly.pdbx_strand_id
1 'polypeptide(L)'
;MSDRIDRREFLKKSSSAVLGAGVAFRSGLKLGAQDTQTAKVVQVKHSEVVQPGRVLDPEIVRNMLKKGMQNLTGSENPWAQFFSPEDRIGLKINTLGRPLLFTHHELIQAVVDELKEFGVRENNIIVWDR
;
A
#
# COMPACT_ATOMS: atom_id res chain seq x y z
N MET A 1 -33.09 0.05 27.06
CA MET A 1 -33.25 -0.71 25.81
C MET A 1 -33.04 0.24 24.66
N SER A 2 -32.05 0.01 23.81
CA SER A 2 -31.69 0.91 22.70
C SER A 2 -32.70 0.76 21.56
N ASP A 3 -33.32 1.86 21.16
CA ASP A 3 -34.07 1.95 19.90
C ASP A 3 -33.09 1.73 18.74
N ARG A 4 -33.14 0.54 18.13
CA ARG A 4 -32.35 0.23 16.94
C ARG A 4 -33.10 0.73 15.72
N ILE A 5 -32.49 1.67 15.00
CA ILE A 5 -32.98 2.13 13.70
C ILE A 5 -32.97 0.94 12.72
N ASP A 6 -34.13 0.57 12.18
CA ASP A 6 -34.23 -0.45 11.13
C ASP A 6 -34.03 0.16 9.73
N ARG A 7 -33.64 -0.66 8.75
CA ARG A 7 -33.36 -0.31 7.35
C ARG A 7 -34.44 0.57 6.72
N ARG A 8 -35.71 0.29 7.00
CA ARG A 8 -36.84 1.09 6.49
C ARG A 8 -36.89 2.48 7.12
N GLU A 9 -36.60 2.58 8.40
CA GLU A 9 -36.56 3.85 9.12
C GLU A 9 -35.35 4.68 8.68
N PHE A 10 -34.20 4.02 8.47
CA PHE A 10 -33.02 4.61 7.85
C PHE A 10 -33.33 5.20 6.46
N LEU A 11 -34.00 4.43 5.59
CA LEU A 11 -34.38 4.89 4.24
C LEU A 11 -35.35 6.08 4.27
N LYS A 12 -36.30 6.10 5.22
CA LYS A 12 -37.24 7.21 5.41
C LYS A 12 -36.55 8.47 5.93
N LYS A 13 -35.58 8.32 6.85
CA LYS A 13 -34.81 9.43 7.40
C LYS A 13 -33.79 9.97 6.39
N SER A 14 -33.18 9.10 5.57
CA SER A 14 -32.22 9.50 4.55
C SER A 14 -32.88 10.25 3.39
N SER A 15 -34.11 9.92 3.01
CA SER A 15 -34.82 10.63 1.93
C SER A 15 -35.14 12.09 2.29
N SER A 16 -35.33 12.40 3.58
CA SER A 16 -35.49 13.78 4.07
C SER A 16 -34.19 14.60 3.92
N ALA A 17 -33.04 13.96 4.14
CA ALA A 17 -31.73 14.59 4.00
C ALA A 17 -31.39 14.91 2.52
N VAL A 18 -31.82 14.07 1.58
CA VAL A 18 -31.62 14.29 0.13
C VAL A 18 -32.36 15.53 -0.37
N LEU A 19 -33.58 15.78 0.13
CA LEU A 19 -34.34 16.99 -0.22
C LEU A 19 -33.68 18.27 0.34
N GLY A 20 -33.21 18.24 1.59
CA GLY A 20 -32.48 19.36 2.19
C GLY A 20 -31.14 19.65 1.50
N ALA A 21 -30.39 18.61 1.12
CA ALA A 21 -29.16 18.73 0.36
C ALA A 21 -29.39 19.28 -1.06
N GLY A 22 -30.50 18.93 -1.73
CA GLY A 22 -30.86 19.47 -3.04
C GLY A 22 -31.13 20.98 -3.03
N VAL A 23 -31.69 21.51 -1.94
CA VAL A 23 -31.85 22.97 -1.74
C VAL A 23 -30.50 23.64 -1.49
N ALA A 24 -29.62 23.02 -0.67
CA ALA A 24 -28.27 23.51 -0.46
C ALA A 24 -27.44 23.55 -1.75
N PHE A 25 -27.57 22.54 -2.61
CA PHE A 25 -26.88 22.46 -3.91
C PHE A 25 -27.33 23.56 -4.88
N ARG A 26 -28.62 23.93 -4.88
CA ARG A 26 -29.15 25.05 -5.67
C ARG A 26 -28.76 26.44 -5.11
N SER A 27 -28.49 26.53 -3.81
CA SER A 27 -28.11 27.78 -3.14
C SER A 27 -26.64 28.17 -3.30
N GLY A 28 -25.81 27.34 -3.95
CA GLY A 28 -24.38 27.62 -4.13
C GLY A 28 -23.54 27.47 -2.86
N LEU A 29 -24.10 26.92 -1.78
CA LEU A 29 -23.33 26.50 -0.62
C LEU A 29 -22.39 25.36 -1.04
N LYS A 30 -21.12 25.70 -1.28
CA LYS A 30 -20.04 24.73 -1.41
C LYS A 30 -19.82 24.06 -0.05
N LEU A 31 -20.58 23.01 0.24
CA LEU A 31 -20.23 22.03 1.27
C LEU A 31 -18.85 21.49 0.87
N GLY A 32 -17.85 21.75 1.70
CA GLY A 32 -16.43 21.57 1.38
C GLY A 32 -16.15 20.24 0.68
N ALA A 33 -16.07 20.29 -0.65
CA ALA A 33 -15.56 19.19 -1.44
C ALA A 33 -14.06 19.12 -1.12
N GLN A 34 -13.71 18.19 -0.24
CA GLN A 34 -12.34 17.75 -0.10
C GLN A 34 -11.91 17.25 -1.47
N ASP A 35 -10.83 17.83 -2.00
CA ASP A 35 -10.25 17.42 -3.26
C ASP A 35 -9.91 15.93 -3.15
N THR A 36 -10.61 15.07 -3.89
CA THR A 36 -10.40 13.62 -3.83
C THR A 36 -9.04 13.32 -4.46
N GLN A 37 -7.98 13.35 -3.66
CA GLN A 37 -6.67 12.88 -4.09
C GLN A 37 -6.79 11.41 -4.48
N THR A 38 -6.52 11.12 -5.75
CA THR A 38 -6.50 9.76 -6.26
C THR A 38 -5.16 9.12 -5.86
N ALA A 39 -5.24 7.98 -5.15
CA ALA A 39 -4.05 7.21 -4.83
C ALA A 39 -3.66 6.32 -6.02
N LYS A 40 -2.37 6.27 -6.35
CA LYS A 40 -1.84 5.40 -7.40
C LYS A 40 -1.61 3.99 -6.86
N VAL A 41 -2.15 2.98 -7.54
CA VAL A 41 -1.96 1.56 -7.20
C VAL A 41 -1.26 0.86 -8.36
N VAL A 42 -0.23 0.07 -8.05
CA VAL A 42 0.54 -0.70 -9.04
C VAL A 42 0.44 -2.18 -8.70
N GLN A 43 0.22 -3.01 -9.73
CA GLN A 43 0.24 -4.45 -9.61
C GLN A 43 1.26 -5.03 -10.60
N VAL A 44 2.12 -5.93 -10.10
CA VAL A 44 3.04 -6.72 -10.91
C VAL A 44 2.74 -8.20 -10.70
N LYS A 45 2.74 -8.98 -11.77
CA LYS A 45 2.51 -10.43 -11.75
C LYS A 45 3.56 -11.13 -12.59
N HIS A 46 3.97 -12.32 -12.16
CA HIS A 46 4.78 -13.24 -12.93
C HIS A 46 4.27 -14.66 -12.65
N SER A 47 4.04 -15.45 -13.71
CA SER A 47 3.43 -16.79 -13.59
C SER A 47 4.33 -17.79 -12.88
N GLU A 48 5.65 -17.60 -12.99
CA GLU A 48 6.66 -18.54 -12.49
C GLU A 48 7.31 -18.12 -11.17
N VAL A 49 6.85 -17.00 -10.55
CA VAL A 49 7.47 -16.51 -9.30
C VAL A 49 7.30 -17.46 -8.14
N VAL A 50 6.18 -18.21 -8.11
CA VAL A 50 5.91 -19.21 -7.07
C VAL A 50 6.14 -20.60 -7.65
N GLN A 51 7.18 -21.26 -7.17
CA GLN A 51 7.55 -22.63 -7.54
C GLN A 51 6.82 -23.66 -6.65
N PRO A 52 6.84 -24.96 -7.01
CA PRO A 52 6.31 -26.02 -6.15
C PRO A 52 6.82 -25.92 -4.71
N GLY A 53 5.94 -26.18 -3.74
CA GLY A 53 6.26 -26.01 -2.32
C GLY A 53 6.20 -24.56 -1.80
N ARG A 54 5.71 -23.61 -2.60
CA ARG A 54 5.63 -22.16 -2.27
C ARG A 54 7.01 -21.52 -2.06
N VAL A 55 8.01 -22.03 -2.76
CA VAL A 55 9.33 -21.42 -2.84
C VAL A 55 9.26 -20.28 -3.86
N LEU A 56 9.82 -19.12 -3.54
CA LEU A 56 9.88 -18.02 -4.50
C LEU A 56 11.19 -18.06 -5.27
N ASP A 57 11.13 -17.73 -6.55
CA ASP A 57 12.33 -17.48 -7.35
C ASP A 57 12.90 -16.08 -7.01
N PRO A 58 14.11 -15.97 -6.44
CA PRO A 58 14.66 -14.70 -5.98
C PRO A 58 14.88 -13.68 -7.11
N GLU A 59 15.28 -14.14 -8.30
CA GLU A 59 15.56 -13.26 -9.44
C GLU A 59 14.25 -12.67 -9.99
N ILE A 60 13.21 -13.50 -10.10
CA ILE A 60 11.88 -13.04 -10.51
C ILE A 60 11.32 -12.05 -9.47
N VAL A 61 11.45 -12.33 -8.17
CA VAL A 61 11.01 -11.41 -7.10
C VAL A 61 11.71 -10.06 -7.22
N ARG A 62 13.03 -10.04 -7.43
CA ARG A 62 13.80 -8.81 -7.60
C ARG A 62 13.35 -8.01 -8.82
N ASN A 63 13.16 -8.66 -9.96
CA ASN A 63 12.64 -8.02 -11.17
C ASN A 63 11.22 -7.46 -10.99
N MET A 64 10.37 -8.19 -10.25
CA MET A 64 9.02 -7.72 -9.92
C MET A 64 9.02 -6.50 -8.99
N LEU A 65 9.90 -6.48 -7.98
CA LEU A 65 10.08 -5.34 -7.08
C LEU A 65 10.52 -4.10 -7.87
N LYS A 66 11.59 -4.21 -8.65
CA LYS A 66 12.13 -3.12 -9.48
C LYS A 66 11.04 -2.53 -10.38
N LYS A 67 10.34 -3.38 -11.12
CA LYS A 67 9.23 -2.96 -12.01
C LYS A 67 8.09 -2.29 -11.23
N GLY A 68 7.76 -2.82 -10.05
CA GLY A 68 6.74 -2.25 -9.17
C GLY A 68 7.11 -0.85 -8.71
N MET A 69 8.33 -0.67 -8.21
CA MET A 69 8.83 0.61 -7.72
C MET A 69 8.99 1.65 -8.82
N GLN A 70 9.50 1.26 -10.00
CA GLN A 70 9.57 2.13 -11.17
C GLN A 70 8.17 2.57 -11.63
N ASN A 71 7.22 1.64 -11.72
CA ASN A 71 5.85 1.98 -12.09
C ASN A 71 5.16 2.86 -11.05
N LEU A 72 5.45 2.68 -9.75
CA LEU A 72 4.86 3.47 -8.68
C LEU A 72 5.35 4.92 -8.75
N THR A 73 6.68 5.09 -8.80
CA THR A 73 7.36 6.39 -8.69
C THR A 73 7.54 7.12 -10.02
N GLY A 74 7.49 6.41 -11.15
CA GLY A 74 7.86 6.94 -12.47
C GLY A 74 9.36 7.20 -12.65
N SER A 75 10.21 6.67 -11.77
CA SER A 75 11.66 6.92 -11.75
C SER A 75 12.44 5.61 -11.91
N GLU A 76 13.56 5.66 -12.63
CA GLU A 76 14.54 4.56 -12.66
C GLU A 76 15.27 4.39 -11.31
N ASN A 77 15.32 5.47 -10.51
CA ASN A 77 15.86 5.51 -9.15
C ASN A 77 14.71 5.79 -8.17
N PRO A 78 13.85 4.80 -7.87
CA PRO A 78 12.62 5.03 -7.12
C PRO A 78 12.86 5.42 -5.66
N TRP A 79 13.90 4.87 -5.02
CA TRP A 79 14.19 5.06 -3.60
C TRP A 79 14.57 6.50 -3.23
N ALA A 80 15.13 7.25 -4.19
CA ALA A 80 15.49 8.66 -4.02
C ALA A 80 14.29 9.58 -3.75
N GLN A 81 13.06 9.15 -4.05
CA GLN A 81 11.85 9.90 -3.71
C GLN A 81 11.45 9.78 -2.24
N PHE A 82 11.99 8.78 -1.54
CA PHE A 82 11.58 8.43 -0.17
C PHE A 82 12.71 8.60 0.85
N PHE A 83 13.97 8.37 0.45
CA PHE A 83 15.10 8.25 1.37
C PHE A 83 16.35 8.95 0.81
N SER A 84 17.29 9.22 1.72
CA SER A 84 18.69 9.58 1.46
C SER A 84 19.62 8.39 1.77
N PRO A 85 20.78 8.24 1.12
CA PRO A 85 21.76 7.18 1.44
C PRO A 85 22.24 7.16 2.90
N GLU A 86 22.16 8.29 3.60
CA GLU A 86 22.57 8.44 5.01
C GLU A 86 21.51 7.94 6.01
N ASP A 87 20.26 7.72 5.55
CA ASP A 87 19.15 7.33 6.40
C ASP A 87 19.37 5.97 7.07
N ARG A 88 18.73 5.78 8.22
CA ARG A 88 18.60 4.48 8.89
C ARG A 88 17.20 3.94 8.63
N ILE A 89 17.11 2.84 7.89
CA ILE A 89 15.85 2.31 7.36
C ILE A 89 15.47 1.04 8.11
N GLY A 90 14.29 1.06 8.74
CA GLY A 90 13.69 -0.12 9.38
C GLY A 90 12.78 -0.88 8.43
N LEU A 91 13.11 -2.14 8.14
CA LEU A 91 12.25 -3.06 7.38
C LEU A 91 11.41 -3.88 8.36
N LYS A 92 10.16 -3.44 8.58
CA LYS A 92 9.20 -4.21 9.38
C LYS A 92 8.70 -5.40 8.59
N ILE A 93 9.00 -6.60 9.06
CA ILE A 93 8.55 -7.86 8.46
C ILE A 93 7.45 -8.54 9.29
N ASN A 94 6.79 -9.53 8.72
CA ASN A 94 5.85 -10.41 9.42
C ASN A 94 6.38 -11.85 9.43
N THR A 95 6.70 -12.37 10.61
CA THR A 95 7.17 -13.75 10.79
C THR A 95 6.08 -14.74 11.21
N LEU A 96 4.86 -14.26 11.51
CA LEU A 96 3.74 -15.09 11.95
C LEU A 96 2.97 -15.67 10.74
N GLY A 97 2.16 -16.72 10.96
CA GLY A 97 1.23 -17.23 9.94
C GLY A 97 1.83 -18.16 8.88
N ARG A 98 3.02 -18.71 9.12
CA ARG A 98 3.62 -19.73 8.22
C ARG A 98 2.72 -20.98 8.12
N PRO A 99 2.65 -21.62 6.95
CA PRO A 99 3.37 -21.31 5.70
C PRO A 99 2.56 -20.41 4.74
N LEU A 100 1.50 -19.72 5.19
CA LEU A 100 0.54 -19.06 4.31
C LEU A 100 0.65 -17.54 4.29
N LEU A 101 0.97 -16.90 5.42
CA LEU A 101 0.80 -15.47 5.61
C LEU A 101 2.03 -14.86 6.30
N PHE A 102 3.21 -14.96 5.70
CA PHE A 102 4.47 -14.42 6.21
C PHE A 102 5.22 -13.64 5.14
N THR A 103 6.15 -12.77 5.53
CA THR A 103 7.04 -12.08 4.58
C THR A 103 8.13 -13.05 4.12
N HIS A 104 8.17 -13.33 2.81
CA HIS A 104 9.19 -14.19 2.20
C HIS A 104 10.59 -13.57 2.28
N HIS A 105 11.60 -14.40 2.54
CA HIS A 105 12.99 -13.94 2.68
C HIS A 105 13.52 -13.34 1.37
N GLU A 106 13.10 -13.88 0.24
CA GLU A 106 13.46 -13.44 -1.10
C GLU A 106 13.06 -11.98 -1.33
N LEU A 107 11.88 -11.57 -0.82
CA LEU A 107 11.43 -10.18 -0.90
C LEU A 107 12.24 -9.27 0.03
N ILE A 108 12.55 -9.74 1.25
CA ILE A 108 13.38 -8.98 2.20
C ILE A 108 14.74 -8.71 1.58
N GLN A 109 15.39 -9.75 1.02
CA GLN A 109 16.69 -9.63 0.39
C GLN A 109 16.65 -8.69 -0.83
N ALA A 110 15.63 -8.81 -1.69
CA ALA A 110 15.48 -7.93 -2.85
C ALA A 110 15.39 -6.44 -2.46
N VAL A 111 14.66 -6.12 -1.38
CA VAL A 111 14.57 -4.74 -0.87
C VAL A 111 15.91 -4.29 -0.29
N VAL A 112 16.58 -5.13 0.50
CA VAL A 112 17.90 -4.83 1.07
C VAL A 112 18.91 -4.55 -0.06
N ASP A 113 18.93 -5.37 -1.11
CA ASP A 113 19.86 -5.22 -2.22
C ASP A 113 19.60 -3.92 -3.00
N GLU A 114 18.35 -3.59 -3.32
CA GLU A 114 18.05 -2.33 -4.00
C GLU A 114 18.37 -1.09 -3.14
N LEU A 115 18.17 -1.16 -1.82
CA LEU A 115 18.56 -0.07 -0.91
C LEU A 115 20.08 0.09 -0.83
N LYS A 116 20.83 -1.02 -0.84
CA LYS A 116 22.31 -1.01 -0.91
C LYS A 116 22.79 -0.44 -2.25
N GLU A 117 22.17 -0.83 -3.36
CA GLU A 117 22.45 -0.28 -4.70
C GLU A 117 22.12 1.21 -4.80
N PHE A 118 21.07 1.66 -4.11
CA PHE A 118 20.74 3.08 -3.95
C PHE A 118 21.79 3.85 -3.11
N GLY A 119 22.60 3.16 -2.30
CA GLY A 119 23.72 3.72 -1.54
C GLY A 119 23.55 3.67 -0.03
N VAL A 120 22.46 3.09 0.49
CA VAL A 120 22.24 2.94 1.93
C VAL A 120 23.25 1.94 2.48
N ARG A 121 24.00 2.35 3.51
CA ARG A 121 24.98 1.47 4.16
C ARG A 121 24.27 0.27 4.78
N GLU A 122 24.87 -0.92 4.69
CA GLU A 122 24.27 -2.14 5.22
C GLU A 122 23.90 -2.05 6.71
N ASN A 123 24.79 -1.48 7.54
CA ASN A 123 24.53 -1.25 8.97
C ASN A 123 23.43 -0.22 9.27
N ASN A 124 22.95 0.50 8.26
CA ASN A 124 21.80 1.40 8.37
C ASN A 124 20.48 0.71 8.01
N ILE A 125 20.47 -0.53 7.50
CA ILE A 125 19.26 -1.28 7.18
C ILE A 125 18.97 -2.27 8.30
N ILE A 126 17.85 -2.08 8.99
CA ILE A 126 17.46 -2.87 10.17
C ILE A 126 16.23 -3.70 9.81
N VAL A 127 16.41 -5.00 9.61
CA VAL A 127 15.27 -5.93 9.49
C VAL A 127 14.77 -6.26 10.88
N TRP A 128 13.48 -6.04 11.14
CA TRP A 128 12.93 -6.28 12.46
C TRP A 128 11.52 -6.87 12.41
N ASP A 129 11.26 -7.74 13.39
CA ASP A 129 9.93 -8.12 13.84
C ASP A 129 9.89 -7.95 15.36
N ARG A 130 8.68 -7.84 15.92
CA ARG A 130 8.32 -7.56 17.32
C ARG A 130 9.43 -7.61 18.36
#